data_AF-A0A7C1LSB3-F1
#
_entry.id   AF-A0A7C1LSB3-F1
#
_cell.length_a   1.000
_cell.length_b   1.000
_cell.length_c   1.000
_cell.angle_alpha   90.00
_cell.angle_beta   90.00
_cell.angle_gamma   90.00
#
_symmetry.space_group_name_H-M   'P 1'
#
loop_
_entity.id
_entity.type
_entity.pdbx_description
1 polymer ?
#
loop_
_entity_poly.entity_id
_entity_poly.type
_entity_poly.pdbx_seq_one_letter_code
_entity_poly.pdbx_strand_id
1 'polypeptide(L)'
;MNPVLLYGILLTVFSYSLFFFQCFLIAKSIGLQISYFDLALIMSIVNIITLIPISISGLGTREASMIFLFKLIGLPTEAAISFSLLIFFVFFICGGLMGFIAWWLNPVKIDFSKKEKAST
;
A
#
# COMPACT_ATOMS: atom_id res chain seq x y z
N MET A 1 -16.51 -9.09 24.53
CA MET A 1 -15.68 -9.02 23.30
C MET A 1 -14.40 -9.78 23.58
N ASN A 2 -14.03 -10.75 22.75
CA ASN A 2 -12.88 -11.64 23.01
C ASN A 2 -11.58 -10.79 23.04
N PRO A 3 -10.70 -10.87 24.06
CA PRO A 3 -9.52 -10.00 24.18
C PRO A 3 -8.57 -10.09 22.97
N VAL A 4 -8.55 -11.23 22.28
CA VAL A 4 -7.80 -11.43 21.02
C VAL A 4 -8.31 -10.54 19.89
N LEU A 5 -9.64 -10.37 19.75
CA LEU A 5 -10.23 -9.50 18.74
C LEU A 5 -9.94 -8.04 19.02
N LEU A 6 -9.92 -7.64 20.29
CA LEU A 6 -9.59 -6.27 20.68
C LEU A 6 -8.16 -5.91 20.29
N TYR A 7 -7.20 -6.81 20.54
CA TYR A 7 -5.81 -6.61 20.14
C TYR A 7 -5.66 -6.52 18.62
N GLY A 8 -6.35 -7.38 17.87
CA GLY A 8 -6.36 -7.34 16.41
C GLY A 8 -6.88 -6.01 15.86
N ILE A 9 -8.01 -5.51 16.37
CA ILE A 9 -8.58 -4.22 15.96
C ILE A 9 -7.62 -3.07 16.26
N LEU A 10 -7.03 -3.03 17.46
CA LEU A 10 -6.06 -1.99 17.84
C LEU A 10 -4.84 -1.99 16.90
N LEU A 11 -4.33 -3.18 16.57
CA LEU A 11 -3.18 -3.32 15.68
C LEU A 11 -3.52 -2.87 14.25
N THR A 12 -4.72 -3.20 13.75
CA THR A 12 -5.19 -2.75 12.43
C THR A 12 -5.33 -1.24 12.38
N VAL A 13 -5.98 -0.63 13.38
CA VAL A 13 -6.14 0.83 13.46
C VAL A 13 -4.78 1.52 13.49
N PHE A 14 -3.86 1.02 14.31
CA PHE A 14 -2.50 1.56 14.39
C PHE A 14 -1.76 1.46 13.05
N SER A 15 -1.84 0.30 12.39
CA SER A 15 -1.19 0.07 11.09
C SER A 15 -1.74 1.01 10.00
N TYR A 16 -3.07 1.18 9.92
CA TYR A 16 -3.69 2.10 8.96
C TYR A 16 -3.39 3.56 9.28
N SER A 17 -3.29 3.92 10.57
CA SER A 17 -2.91 5.27 10.97
C SER A 17 -1.49 5.61 10.49
N LEU A 18 -0.54 4.68 10.67
CA LEU A 18 0.82 4.81 10.13
C LEU A 18 0.83 4.90 8.60
N PHE A 19 0.01 4.08 7.92
CA PHE A 19 -0.12 4.12 6.47
C PHE A 19 -0.56 5.50 5.95
N PHE A 20 -1.64 6.07 6.52
CA PHE A 20 -2.12 7.39 6.11
C PHE A 20 -1.13 8.50 6.48
N PHE A 21 -0.46 8.39 7.62
CA PHE A 21 0.58 9.32 8.01
C PHE A 21 1.76 9.30 7.03
N GLN A 22 2.19 8.13 6.58
CA GLN A 22 3.22 8.00 5.55
C GLN A 22 2.78 8.62 4.22
N CYS A 23 1.54 8.39 3.77
CA CYS A 23 1.00 9.06 2.59
C CYS A 23 1.01 10.59 2.73
N PHE A 24 0.68 11.11 3.91
CA PHE A 24 0.71 12.54 4.18
C PHE A 24 2.12 13.13 4.09
N LEU A 25 3.13 12.41 4.60
CA LEU A 25 4.53 12.82 4.46
C LEU A 25 4.97 12.86 2.99
N ILE A 26 4.56 11.87 2.18
CA ILE A 26 4.84 11.84 0.73
C ILE A 26 4.15 13.02 0.02
N ALA A 27 2.91 13.35 0.39
CA ALA A 27 2.20 14.49 -0.18
C ALA A 27 2.93 15.81 0.16
N LYS A 28 3.43 15.94 1.40
CA LYS A 28 4.24 17.08 1.83
C LYS A 28 5.60 17.15 1.12
N SER A 29 6.24 16.02 0.82
CA SER A 29 7.56 16.02 0.16
C SER A 29 7.52 16.55 -1.27
N ILE A 30 6.37 16.43 -1.96
CA ILE A 30 6.15 17.00 -3.29
C ILE A 30 5.50 18.39 -3.26
N GLY A 31 5.39 19.00 -2.07
CA GLY A 31 4.82 20.35 -1.91
C GLY A 31 3.30 20.42 -2.07
N LEU A 32 2.58 19.29 -1.95
CA LEU A 32 1.13 19.27 -2.13
C LEU A 32 0.41 19.90 -0.93
N GLN A 33 -0.45 20.87 -1.22
CA GLN A 33 -1.30 21.50 -0.21
C GLN A 33 -2.63 20.74 -0.09
N ILE A 34 -2.62 19.64 0.65
CA ILE A 34 -3.80 18.81 0.91
C ILE A 34 -3.98 18.61 2.43
N SER A 35 -5.24 18.61 2.89
CA SER A 35 -5.56 18.26 4.27
C SER A 35 -5.29 16.77 4.52
N TYR A 36 -4.90 16.43 5.75
CA TYR A 36 -4.71 15.04 6.14
C TYR A 36 -5.97 14.19 5.93
N PHE A 37 -7.15 14.76 6.24
CA PHE A 37 -8.44 14.06 6.10
C PHE A 37 -8.81 13.81 4.65
N ASP A 38 -8.64 14.80 3.77
CA ASP A 38 -8.91 14.65 2.34
C ASP A 38 -8.03 13.57 1.73
N LEU A 39 -6.74 13.57 2.09
CA LEU A 39 -5.81 12.56 1.63
C LEU A 39 -6.18 11.17 2.13
N ALA A 40 -6.53 11.02 3.42
CA ALA A 40 -6.94 9.74 3.99
C ALA A 40 -8.20 9.19 3.31
N LEU A 41 -9.18 10.04 3.00
CA LEU A 41 -10.39 9.67 2.27
C LEU A 41 -10.06 9.23 0.84
N ILE A 42 -9.26 10.01 0.11
CA ILE A 42 -8.83 9.66 -1.25
C ILE A 42 -8.09 8.32 -1.24
N MET A 43 -7.12 8.14 -0.35
CA MET A 43 -6.37 6.90 -0.23
C MET A 43 -7.26 5.70 0.13
N SER A 44 -8.29 5.91 0.95
CA SER A 44 -9.26 4.86 1.29
C SER A 44 -10.08 4.42 0.08
N ILE A 45 -10.59 5.39 -0.69
CA ILE A 45 -11.35 5.12 -1.92
C ILE A 45 -10.45 4.42 -2.95
N VAL A 46 -9.24 4.93 -3.16
CA VAL A 46 -8.26 4.31 -4.08
C VAL A 46 -7.94 2.89 -3.67
N ASN A 47 -7.71 2.62 -2.38
CA ASN A 47 -7.47 1.26 -1.90
C ASN A 47 -8.63 0.31 -2.23
N ILE A 48 -9.87 0.74 -2.01
CA ILE A 48 -11.08 -0.04 -2.39
C ILE A 48 -11.13 -0.30 -3.89
N ILE A 49 -10.79 0.68 -4.73
CA ILE A 49 -10.78 0.50 -6.19
C ILE A 49 -9.66 -0.47 -6.60
N THR A 50 -8.48 -0.40 -5.97
CA THR A 50 -7.36 -1.29 -6.29
C THR A 50 -7.57 -2.74 -5.84
N LEU A 51 -8.53 -3.00 -4.96
CA LEU A 51 -8.98 -4.37 -4.64
C LEU A 51 -9.68 -5.03 -5.83
N ILE A 52 -10.18 -4.24 -6.80
CA ILE A 52 -10.74 -4.79 -8.03
C ILE A 52 -9.56 -5.25 -8.90
N PRO A 53 -9.46 -6.55 -9.24
CA PRO A 53 -8.31 -7.13 -9.95
C PRO A 53 -8.34 -6.81 -11.45
N ILE A 54 -8.48 -5.53 -11.80
CA ILE A 54 -8.49 -5.05 -13.19
C ILE A 54 -7.06 -4.94 -13.72
N SER A 55 -6.07 -4.66 -12.86
CA SER A 55 -4.66 -4.51 -13.27
C SER A 55 -3.65 -5.13 -12.29
N ILE A 56 -2.48 -5.51 -12.81
CA ILE A 56 -1.38 -6.11 -12.03
C ILE A 56 -0.90 -5.09 -10.98
N SER A 57 -1.01 -5.43 -9.70
CA SER A 57 -0.65 -4.56 -8.55
C SER A 57 -1.39 -3.21 -8.48
N GLY A 58 -2.49 -3.05 -9.24
CA GLY A 58 -3.19 -1.76 -9.34
C GLY A 58 -2.45 -0.71 -10.17
N LEU A 59 -1.39 -1.08 -10.92
CA LEU A 59 -0.72 -0.17 -11.86
C LEU A 59 -1.72 0.24 -12.95
N GLY A 60 -1.90 1.56 -13.13
CA GLY A 60 -2.89 2.14 -14.05
C GLY A 60 -4.25 2.45 -13.40
N THR A 61 -4.87 1.51 -12.67
CA THR A 61 -6.15 1.76 -11.98
C THR A 61 -5.99 2.75 -10.83
N ARG A 62 -4.90 2.62 -10.06
CA ARG A 62 -4.52 3.57 -9.02
C ARG A 62 -4.30 4.96 -9.60
N GLU A 63 -3.50 5.05 -10.66
CA GLU A 63 -3.17 6.31 -11.35
C GLU A 63 -4.45 7.01 -11.83
N ALA A 64 -5.31 6.30 -12.56
CA ALA A 64 -6.57 6.85 -13.06
C ALA A 64 -7.50 7.31 -11.92
N SER A 65 -7.59 6.53 -10.84
CA SER A 65 -8.41 6.86 -9.68
C SER A 65 -7.88 8.09 -8.94
N MET A 66 -6.56 8.19 -8.77
CA MET A 66 -5.92 9.34 -8.15
C MET A 66 -6.09 10.60 -8.99
N ILE A 67 -5.88 10.54 -10.30
CA ILE A 67 -6.12 11.66 -11.20
C ILE A 67 -7.57 12.14 -11.10
N PHE A 68 -8.53 11.20 -11.12
CA PHE A 68 -9.95 11.52 -11.00
C PHE A 68 -10.29 12.20 -9.67
N LEU A 69 -9.82 11.65 -8.55
CA LEU A 69 -10.10 12.17 -7.21
C LEU A 69 -9.37 13.49 -6.92
N PHE A 70 -8.12 13.64 -7.37
CA PHE A 70 -7.37 14.90 -7.23
C PHE A 70 -8.01 16.02 -8.06
N LYS A 71 -8.51 15.70 -9.24
CA LYS A 71 -9.26 16.67 -10.06
C LYS A 71 -10.53 17.16 -9.36
N LEU A 72 -11.21 16.30 -8.58
CA LEU A 72 -12.41 16.66 -7.82
C LEU A 72 -12.12 17.72 -6.74
N ILE A 73 -10.92 17.69 -6.15
CA ILE A 73 -10.47 18.64 -5.14
C ILE A 73 -9.63 19.79 -5.72
N GLY A 74 -9.58 19.91 -7.06
CA GLY A 74 -8.89 21.01 -7.74
C GLY A 74 -7.36 20.90 -7.79
N LEU A 75 -6.80 19.72 -7.54
CA LEU A 75 -5.35 19.49 -7.62
C LEU A 75 -4.91 19.16 -9.07
N PRO A 76 -3.67 19.53 -9.43
CA PRO A 76 -3.13 19.25 -10.76
C PRO A 76 -2.92 17.74 -10.99
N THR A 77 -3.17 17.32 -12.22
CA THR A 77 -3.04 15.92 -12.67
C THR A 77 -1.61 15.42 -12.53
N GLU A 78 -0.63 16.28 -12.81
CA GLU A 78 0.80 16.01 -12.73
C GLU A 78 1.22 15.65 -11.29
N ALA A 79 0.61 16.31 -10.30
CA ALA A 79 0.84 15.98 -8.89
C ALA A 79 0.22 14.64 -8.50
N ALA A 80 -0.95 14.29 -9.04
CA ALA A 80 -1.60 13.00 -8.78
C ALA A 80 -0.72 11.83 -9.26
N ILE A 81 -0.17 11.93 -10.47
CA ILE A 81 0.72 10.92 -11.06
C ILE A 81 2.02 10.84 -10.25
N SER A 82 2.64 11.98 -9.94
CA SER A 82 3.89 12.03 -9.15
C SER A 82 3.70 11.41 -7.76
N PHE A 83 2.58 11.71 -7.12
CA PHE A 83 2.22 11.16 -5.81
C PHE A 83 2.03 9.64 -5.85
N SER A 84 1.28 9.15 -6.84
CA SER A 84 1.00 7.72 -6.98
C SER A 84 2.26 6.92 -7.29
N LEU A 85 3.14 7.43 -8.15
CA LEU A 85 4.45 6.83 -8.44
C LEU A 85 5.35 6.78 -7.21
N LEU A 86 5.40 7.84 -6.41
CA LEU A 86 6.16 7.85 -5.15
C LEU A 86 5.65 6.82 -4.16
N ILE A 87 4.32 6.71 -4.00
CA ILE A 87 3.72 5.65 -3.20
C ILE A 87 4.14 4.27 -3.73
N PHE A 88 4.05 4.06 -5.05
CA PHE A 88 4.47 2.79 -5.64
C PHE A 88 5.93 2.46 -5.31
N PHE A 89 6.82 3.43 -5.47
CA PHE A 89 8.24 3.27 -5.16
C PHE A 89 8.47 2.91 -3.68
N VAL A 90 7.89 3.69 -2.75
CA VAL A 90 8.10 3.47 -1.33
C VAL A 90 7.50 2.14 -0.86
N PHE A 91 6.29 1.78 -1.32
CA PHE A 91 5.63 0.56 -0.86
C PHE A 91 6.18 -0.70 -1.52
N PHE A 92 6.26 -0.73 -2.85
CA PHE A 92 6.64 -1.95 -3.57
C PHE A 92 8.15 -2.13 -3.64
N ILE A 93 8.90 -1.07 -3.95
CA ILE A 93 10.35 -1.19 -4.11
C ILE A 93 11.02 -1.23 -2.74
N CYS A 94 10.81 -0.24 -1.87
CA CYS A 94 11.47 -0.26 -0.54
C CYS A 94 10.95 -1.40 0.34
N GLY A 95 9.63 -1.63 0.37
CA GLY A 95 9.04 -2.75 1.12
C GLY A 95 9.46 -4.11 0.57
N GLY A 96 9.49 -4.27 -0.76
CA GLY A 96 9.97 -5.49 -1.41
C GLY A 96 11.46 -5.75 -1.15
N LEU A 97 12.30 -4.71 -1.19
CA LEU A 97 13.72 -4.78 -0.82
C LEU A 97 13.91 -5.21 0.63
N MET A 98 13.16 -4.66 1.58
CA MET A 98 13.20 -5.10 2.98
C MET A 98 12.86 -6.59 3.10
N GLY A 99 11.83 -7.06 2.40
CA GLY A 99 11.47 -8.47 2.35
C GLY A 99 12.58 -9.34 1.74
N PHE A 100 13.20 -8.88 0.66
CA PHE A 100 14.32 -9.56 0.03
C PHE A 100 15.55 -9.67 0.94
N ILE A 101 15.90 -8.58 1.64
CA ILE A 101 16.99 -8.57 2.62
C ILE A 101 16.69 -9.53 3.76
N ALA A 102 15.46 -9.55 4.28
CA ALA A 102 15.05 -10.46 5.34
C ALA A 102 15.16 -11.93 4.89
N TRP A 103 14.76 -12.24 3.66
CA TRP A 103 14.92 -13.57 3.09
C TRP A 103 16.38 -13.95 2.87
N TRP A 104 17.23 -13.01 2.45
CA TRP A 104 18.66 -13.25 2.27
C TRP A 104 19.37 -13.56 3.60
N LEU A 105 18.96 -12.90 4.69
CA LEU A 105 19.50 -13.13 6.03
C LEU A 105 19.04 -14.45 6.65
N ASN A 106 17.78 -14.86 6.39
CA ASN A 106 17.21 -16.12 6.87
C ASN A 106 16.50 -16.86 5.73
N PRO A 107 17.24 -17.50 4.82
CA PRO A 107 16.63 -18.22 3.72
C PRO A 107 15.81 -19.37 4.30
N VAL A 108 14.53 -19.41 3.95
CA VAL A 108 13.64 -20.52 4.31
C VAL A 108 14.25 -21.80 3.75
N LYS A 109 14.58 -22.75 4.62
CA LYS A 109 15.05 -24.08 4.20
C LYS A 109 13.89 -24.82 3.56
N ILE A 110 13.85 -24.84 2.23
CA ILE A 110 12.85 -25.60 1.48
C ILE A 110 13.34 -27.06 1.42
N ASP A 111 12.75 -27.93 2.25
CA ASP A 111 13.01 -29.37 2.20
C ASP A 111 12.15 -30.01 1.11
N PHE A 112 12.79 -30.38 0.00
CA PHE A 112 12.16 -31.02 -1.15
C PHE A 112 11.88 -32.52 -0.92
N SER A 113 12.32 -33.12 0.20
CA SER A 113 12.22 -34.57 0.45
C SER A 113 10.79 -35.08 0.72
N LYS A 114 9.86 -34.21 1.12
CA LYS A 114 8.49 -34.62 1.48
C LYS A 114 7.54 -34.86 0.29
N LYS A 115 7.90 -34.45 -0.94
CA LYS A 115 7.02 -34.57 -2.11
C LYS A 115 6.96 -35.98 -2.72
N GLU A 116 7.95 -36.83 -2.44
CA GLU A 116 8.05 -38.18 -3.03
C GLU A 116 7.26 -39.26 -2.27
N LYS A 117 6.98 -39.04 -0.98
CA LYS A 117 6.25 -40.01 -0.13
C LYS A 117 4.72 -39.91 -0.18
N ALA A 118 4.16 -39.01 -0.99
CA ALA A 118 2.71 -38.83 -1.13
C ALA A 118 2.15 -39.38 -2.46
N SER A 119 3.00 -39.95 -3.31
CA SER A 119 2.64 -40.52 -4.61
C SER A 119 2.99 -42.02 -4.76
N THR A 120 3.24 -42.71 -3.65
CA THR A 120 3.32 -44.19 -3.56
C THR A 120 2.34 -44.67 -2.50
#